data_AF-A0A1Q6DKT1-F1
#
_entry.id   AF-A0A1Q6DKT1-F1
#
_cell.length_a   1.000
_cell.length_b   1.000
_cell.length_c   1.000
_cell.angle_alpha   90.00
_cell.angle_beta   90.00
_cell.angle_gamma   90.00
#
_symmetry.space_group_name_H-M   'P 1'
#
loop_
_entity.id
_entity.type
_entity.pdbx_description
1 polymer ?
#
loop_
_entity_poly.entity_id
_entity_poly.type
_entity_poly.pdbx_seq_one_letter_code
_entity_poly.pdbx_strand_id
1 'polypeptide(L)' 'METIDQLAKKAILLNPVERIRLVEAILFSLDKPDLSIEQSWIVESEARYEAFKHGKLQINDWEEIKKRYAP' A
#
# COMPACT_ATOMS: atom_id res chain seq x y z
N MET A 1 -11.44 -26.33 -14.14
CA MET A 1 -10.88 -25.17 -13.42
C MET A 1 -11.60 -23.93 -13.91
N GLU A 2 -11.96 -23.00 -13.04
CA GLU A 2 -12.63 -21.76 -13.45
C GLU A 2 -11.67 -20.82 -14.16
N THR A 3 -12.17 -19.98 -15.07
CA THR A 3 -11.37 -18.94 -15.72
C THR A 3 -11.15 -17.74 -14.80
N ILE A 4 -10.15 -16.91 -15.11
CA ILE A 4 -9.86 -15.68 -14.36
C ILE A 4 -11.10 -14.76 -14.32
N ASP A 5 -11.80 -14.60 -15.45
CA ASP A 5 -13.02 -13.79 -15.51
C ASP A 5 -14.16 -14.33 -14.63
N GLN A 6 -14.29 -15.67 -14.54
CA GLN A 6 -15.27 -16.31 -13.66
C GLN A 6 -14.93 -16.07 -12.18
N LEU A 7 -13.66 -16.17 -11.82
CA LEU A 7 -13.19 -15.88 -10.46
C LEU A 7 -13.35 -14.41 -10.09
N ALA A 8 -13.02 -13.49 -11.01
CA ALA A 8 -13.19 -12.05 -10.82
C ALA A 8 -14.67 -11.68 -10.61
N LYS A 9 -15.58 -12.26 -11.40
CA LYS A 9 -17.03 -12.05 -11.23
C LYS A 9 -17.50 -12.50 -9.85
N LYS A 10 -17.01 -13.63 -9.34
CA LYS A 10 -17.33 -14.10 -7.98
C LYS A 10 -16.76 -13.17 -6.91
N ALA A 11 -15.51 -12.72 -7.05
CA ALA A 11 -14.87 -11.82 -6.10
C ALA A 11 -15.59 -10.46 -5.99
N ILE A 12 -16.16 -9.96 -7.08
CA ILE A 12 -16.94 -8.71 -7.08
C ILE A 12 -18.28 -8.86 -6.36
N LEU A 13 -18.83 -10.07 -6.23
CA LEU A 13 -20.05 -10.31 -5.44
C LEU A 13 -19.82 -10.30 -3.93
N LEU A 14 -18.57 -10.43 -3.48
CA LEU A 14 -18.21 -10.31 -2.07
C LEU A 14 -18.47 -8.89 -1.57
N ASN A 15 -18.80 -8.79 -0.28
CA ASN A 15 -18.88 -7.48 0.36
C ASN A 15 -17.50 -6.79 0.38
N PRO A 16 -17.43 -5.46 0.57
CA PRO A 16 -16.16 -4.74 0.50
C PRO A 16 -15.05 -5.28 1.42
N VAL A 17 -15.41 -5.74 2.63
CA VAL A 17 -14.45 -6.28 3.61
C VAL A 17 -13.92 -7.64 3.18
N GLU A 18 -14.78 -8.51 2.65
CA GLU A 18 -14.36 -9.81 2.13
C GLU A 18 -13.51 -9.65 0.86
N ARG A 19 -13.87 -8.68 0.01
CA ARG A 19 -13.11 -8.39 -1.20
C ARG A 19 -11.70 -7.95 -0.88
N ILE A 20 -11.50 -7.05 0.08
CA ILE A 20 -10.14 -6.61 0.45
C ILE A 20 -9.34 -7.76 1.06
N ARG A 21 -9.95 -8.58 1.91
CA ARG A 21 -9.29 -9.79 2.48
C ARG A 21 -8.84 -10.77 1.40
N LEU A 22 -9.65 -10.97 0.36
CA LEU A 22 -9.28 -11.83 -0.76
C LEU A 22 -8.08 -11.26 -1.53
N VAL A 23 -8.06 -9.95 -1.77
CA VAL A 23 -6.92 -9.27 -2.42
C VAL A 23 -5.65 -9.45 -1.59
N GLU A 24 -5.72 -9.21 -0.28
CA GLU A 24 -4.59 -9.39 0.64
C GLU A 24 -4.07 -10.82 0.62
N ALA A 25 -4.95 -11.82 0.66
CA ALA A 25 -4.56 -13.23 0.59
C ALA A 25 -3.85 -13.59 -0.72
N ILE A 26 -4.33 -13.05 -1.86
CA ILE A 26 -3.68 -13.25 -3.16
C ILE A 26 -2.30 -12.59 -3.17
N LEU A 27 -2.19 -11.33 -2.72
CA LEU A 27 -0.90 -10.62 -2.69
C LEU A 27 0.12 -11.34 -1.81
N PHE A 28 -0.29 -11.78 -0.61
CA PHE A 28 0.54 -12.56 0.30
C PHE A 28 1.00 -13.90 -0.29
N SER A 29 0.19 -14.50 -1.19
CA SER A 29 0.58 -15.73 -1.88
C SER A 29 1.66 -15.52 -2.95
N LEU A 30 1.75 -14.31 -3.51
CA LEU A 30 2.67 -13.96 -4.59
C LEU A 30 4.01 -13.43 -4.05
N ASP A 31 3.94 -12.63 -2.98
CA ASP A 31 5.10 -12.04 -2.34
C ASP A 31 4.92 -12.12 -0.82
N LYS A 32 5.78 -12.88 -0.18
CA LYS A 32 5.77 -13.01 1.28
C LYS A 32 6.65 -11.89 1.85
N PRO A 33 6.13 -11.09 2.79
CA PRO A 33 6.91 -10.01 3.38
C PRO A 33 8.16 -10.58 4.04
N ASP A 34 9.32 -10.02 3.67
CA ASP A 34 10.58 -10.29 4.34
C ASP A 34 10.58 -9.51 5.66
N LEU A 35 10.59 -10.23 6.78
CA LEU A 35 10.54 -9.65 8.13
C LEU A 35 11.70 -8.67 8.40
N SER A 36 12.85 -8.87 7.76
CA SER A 36 14.00 -7.97 7.91
C SER A 36 13.77 -6.64 7.18
N ILE A 37 13.13 -6.69 6.01
CA ILE A 37 12.73 -5.50 5.24
C ILE A 37 11.62 -4.76 5.96
N GLU A 38 10.61 -5.47 6.46
CA GLU A 38 9.51 -4.90 7.25
C GLU A 38 10.04 -4.16 8.47
N GLN A 39 10.95 -4.78 9.24
CA GLN A 39 11.55 -4.15 10.42
C GLN A 39 12.36 -2.90 10.05
N SER A 40 13.06 -2.92 8.91
CA SER A 40 13.81 -1.78 8.42
C SER A 40 12.88 -0.62 8.01
N TRP A 41 11.73 -0.93 7.41
CA TRP A 41 10.71 0.06 7.05
C TRP A 41 10.06 0.72 8.26
N ILE A 42 9.78 -0.04 9.32
CA ILE A 42 9.23 0.50 10.58
C ILE A 42 10.20 1.55 11.15
N VAL A 43 11.47 1.18 11.31
CA VAL A 43 12.51 2.06 11.85
C VAL A 43 12.67 3.32 11.01
N GLU A 44 12.78 3.19 9.69
CA GLU A 44 12.94 4.33 8.79
C GLU A 44 11.72 5.26 8.80
N SER A 45 10.51 4.69 8.81
CA SER A 45 9.27 5.47 8.79
C SER A 45 9.09 6.28 10.07
N GLU A 46 9.35 5.67 11.23
CA GLU A 46 9.34 6.35 12.52
C GLU A 46 10.39 7.46 12.58
N ALA A 47 11.63 7.16 12.14
CA ALA A 47 12.71 8.15 12.11
C ALA A 47 12.39 9.35 11.22
N ARG A 48 11.81 9.12 10.03
CA ARG A 48 11.36 10.19 9.13
C ARG A 48 10.23 11.01 9.74
N TYR A 49 9.27 10.36 10.38
CA TYR A 49 8.17 11.06 11.04
C TYR A 49 8.67 11.96 12.18
N GLU A 50 9.61 11.49 13.00
CA GLU A 50 10.25 12.31 14.02
C GLU A 50 11.03 13.48 13.41
N ALA A 51 11.82 13.24 12.37
CA ALA A 51 12.56 14.30 11.70
C ALA A 51 11.63 15.37 11.10
N PHE A 52 10.50 14.96 10.51
CA PHE A 52 9.44 15.88 10.05
C PHE A 52 8.89 16.73 11.20
N LYS A 53 8.49 16.11 12.32
CA LYS A 53 7.95 16.82 13.49
C LYS A 53 8.91 17.85 14.06
N HIS A 54 10.21 17.59 13.98
CA HIS A 54 11.24 18.52 14.45
C HIS A 54 11.72 19.51 13.38
N GLY A 55 11.09 19.56 12.20
CA GLY A 55 11.48 20.46 11.11
C GLY A 55 12.85 20.15 10.50
N LYS A 56 13.34 18.91 10.66
CA LYS A 56 14.64 18.46 10.17
C LYS A 56 14.60 17.86 8.76
N LEU A 57 13.40 17.79 8.15
CA LEU A 57 13.21 17.34 6.78
C LEU A 57 12.79 18.50 5.89
N GLN A 58 13.36 18.52 4.68
CA GLN A 58 12.81 19.32 3.61
C GLN A 58 11.48 18.71 3.18
N ILE A 59 10.45 19.55 3.12
CA ILE A 59 9.10 19.15 2.73
C ILE A 59 8.71 19.88 1.46
N ASN A 60 8.00 19.19 0.59
CA ASN A 60 7.35 19.81 -0.56
C ASN A 60 5.88 20.01 -0.24
N ASP A 61 5.34 21.15 -0.67
CA ASP A 61 3.91 21.41 -0.54
C ASP A 61 3.11 20.46 -1.43
N TRP A 62 2.03 19.89 -0.87
CA TRP A 62 1.21 18.92 -1.59
C TRP A 62 0.55 19.51 -2.84
N GLU A 63 0.07 20.76 -2.77
CA GLU A 63 -0.57 21.42 -3.91
C GLU A 63 0.44 21.74 -5.01
N GLU A 64 1.70 22.01 -4.66
CA GLU A 64 2.79 22.15 -5.64
C GLU A 64 3.07 20.84 -6.38
N ILE A 65 3.18 19.72 -5.66
CA ILE A 65 3.42 18.41 -6.26
C ILE A 65 2.26 18.00 -7.17
N LYS A 66 1.01 18.22 -6.74
CA LYS A 66 -0.19 17.88 -7.51
C LYS A 66 -0.22 18.56 -8.88
N LYS A 67 0.22 19.81 -8.99
CA LYS A 67 0.29 20.54 -10.26
C LYS A 67 1.23 19.89 -11.28
N ARG A 68 2.29 19.20 -10.85
CA ARG A 68 3.25 18.52 -11.74
C ARG A 68 2.63 17.36 -12.52
N TYR A 69 1.60 16.73 -11.95
CA TYR A 69 0.94 15.55 -12.50
C TYR A 69 -0.51 15.83 -12.91
N ALA A 70 -0.92 17.11 -12.94
CA ALA A 70 -2.20 17.49 -13.52
C ALA A 70 -2.14 17.20 -15.04
N PRO A 71 -3.20 16.59 -15.62
CA PRO A 71 -3.27 16.28 -17.04
C PRO A 71 -3.29 17.52 -17.92
#